data_AF-A0AAW9KZ79-F1
#
_entry.id   AF-A0AAW9KZ79-F1
#
_cell.length_a   1.000
_cell.length_b   1.000
_cell.length_c   1.000
_cell.angle_alpha   90.00
_cell.angle_beta   90.00
_cell.angle_gamma   90.00
#
_symmetry.space_group_name_H-M   'P 1'
#
loop_
_entity.id
_entity.type
_entity.pdbx_description
1 polymer ?
#
loop_
_entity_poly.entity_id
_entity_poly.type
_entity_poly.pdbx_seq_one_letter_code
_entity_poly.pdbx_strand_id
1 'polypeptide(L)'
;MPSTVPAWVSIAATLLGGGILAYGVRQVWSGHKLKKALKAEIQSMKGLENCRNSMNSRKSPPSDKPLSPSDVPPAGSIPTTIYESNVGQLGLLRRKDLTDVVEFYSDVLRYKAIITAVRSGEDIPEPDQKDLYDSISSLEHRRQSLFGEDWMPDTEADGTTDD
;
A
#
# COMPACT_ATOMS: atom_id res chain seq x y z
N MET A 1 -55.04 -7.46 29.98
CA MET A 1 -54.07 -6.71 30.82
C MET A 1 -52.88 -6.36 29.93
N PRO A 2 -52.63 -5.08 29.59
CA PRO A 2 -51.46 -4.74 28.80
C PRO A 2 -50.24 -4.66 29.71
N SER A 3 -49.25 -5.54 29.48
CA SER A 3 -47.93 -5.50 30.12
C SER A 3 -47.18 -4.27 29.62
N THR A 4 -47.13 -3.24 30.45
CA THR A 4 -46.35 -2.03 30.20
C THR A 4 -44.88 -2.39 30.37
N VAL A 5 -44.19 -2.62 29.26
CA VAL A 5 -42.73 -2.83 29.27
C VAL A 5 -42.10 -1.53 29.80
N PRO A 6 -41.33 -1.55 30.90
CA PRO A 6 -40.82 -0.33 31.50
C PRO A 6 -39.88 0.43 30.56
N ALA A 7 -40.10 1.74 30.41
CA ALA A 7 -39.37 2.62 29.48
C ALA A 7 -37.83 2.60 29.64
N TRP A 8 -37.31 2.18 30.80
CA TRP A 8 -35.87 2.05 31.03
C TRP A 8 -35.22 0.89 30.27
N VAL A 9 -35.99 -0.16 29.93
CA VAL A 9 -35.50 -1.30 29.12
C VAL A 9 -35.26 -0.87 27.68
N SER A 10 -36.05 0.08 27.16
CA SER A 10 -35.88 0.64 25.81
C SER A 10 -34.64 1.54 25.68
N ILE A 11 -34.23 2.21 26.75
CA ILE A 11 -33.07 3.12 26.75
C ILE A 11 -31.74 2.34 26.74
N ALA A 12 -31.70 1.16 27.36
CA ALA A 12 -30.52 0.29 27.36
C ALA A 12 -30.21 -0.28 25.95
N ALA A 13 -31.24 -0.54 25.13
CA ALA A 13 -31.07 -1.04 23.77
C ALA A 13 -30.50 0.02 22.81
N THR A 14 -30.83 1.30 23.00
CA THR A 14 -30.36 2.38 22.11
C THR A 14 -28.91 2.78 22.38
N LEU A 15 -28.45 2.71 23.64
CA LEU A 15 -27.11 3.12 24.03
C LEU A 15 -26.04 2.07 23.72
N LEU A 16 -26.37 0.78 23.80
CA LEU A 16 -25.45 -0.31 23.46
C LEU A 16 -25.46 -0.66 21.97
N GLY A 17 -26.57 -0.46 21.27
CA GLY A 17 -26.68 -0.68 19.83
C GLY A 17 -26.11 0.45 18.97
N GLY A 18 -26.33 1.72 19.33
CA GLY A 18 -25.97 2.85 18.46
C GLY A 18 -24.47 3.17 18.41
N GLY A 19 -23.76 3.10 19.55
CA GLY A 19 -22.36 3.50 19.64
C GLY A 19 -21.38 2.48 19.05
N ILE A 20 -21.59 1.20 19.36
CA ILE A 20 -20.69 0.11 18.93
C ILE A 20 -20.90 -0.20 17.44
N LEU A 21 -22.13 -0.20 16.94
CA LEU A 21 -22.40 -0.42 15.51
C LEU A 21 -21.87 0.75 14.66
N ALA A 22 -22.08 1.99 15.08
CA ALA A 22 -21.55 3.15 14.34
C ALA A 22 -20.01 3.17 14.33
N TYR A 23 -19.37 2.75 15.43
CA TYR A 23 -17.92 2.61 15.50
C TYR A 23 -17.40 1.52 14.57
N GLY A 24 -18.02 0.33 14.57
CA GLY A 24 -17.67 -0.77 13.67
C GLY A 24 -17.80 -0.39 12.18
N VAL A 25 -18.91 0.26 11.80
CA VAL A 25 -19.14 0.73 10.42
C VAL A 25 -18.11 1.78 10.00
N ARG A 26 -17.78 2.74 10.87
CA ARG A 26 -16.73 3.75 10.59
C ARG A 26 -15.36 3.12 10.41
N GLN A 27 -15.03 2.10 11.21
CA GLN A 27 -13.74 1.42 11.14
C GLN A 27 -13.58 0.65 9.81
N VAL A 28 -14.62 -0.08 9.38
CA VAL A 28 -14.64 -0.78 8.08
C VAL A 28 -14.53 0.22 6.92
N TRP A 29 -15.29 1.31 6.97
CA TRP A 29 -15.25 2.33 5.91
C TRP A 29 -13.88 3.01 5.81
N SER A 30 -13.25 3.29 6.96
CA SER A 30 -11.91 3.88 7.01
C SER A 30 -10.85 2.93 6.45
N GLY A 31 -10.94 1.63 6.78
CA GLY A 31 -10.07 0.60 6.20
C GLY A 31 -10.22 0.49 4.68
N HIS A 32 -11.44 0.56 4.16
CA HIS A 32 -11.69 0.52 2.71
C HIS A 32 -11.15 1.77 1.99
N LYS A 33 -11.33 2.95 2.57
CA LYS A 33 -10.75 4.20 2.04
C LYS A 33 -9.23 4.14 2.01
N LEU A 34 -8.61 3.67 3.09
CA LEU A 34 -7.16 3.51 3.17
C LEU A 34 -6.66 2.54 2.10
N LYS A 35 -7.29 1.37 1.97
CA LYS A 35 -6.94 0.39 0.93
C LYS A 35 -7.03 1.00 -0.48
N LYS A 36 -8.10 1.74 -0.77
CA LYS A 36 -8.29 2.41 -2.07
C LYS A 36 -7.23 3.49 -2.31
N ALA A 37 -6.89 4.28 -1.30
CA ALA A 37 -5.87 5.31 -1.40
C ALA A 37 -4.47 4.70 -1.65
N LEU A 38 -4.13 3.61 -0.95
CA LEU A 38 -2.91 2.85 -1.19
C LEU A 38 -2.88 2.27 -2.62
N LYS A 39 -3.99 1.69 -3.10
CA LYS A 39 -4.11 1.23 -4.50
C LYS A 39 -3.74 2.32 -5.48
N ALA A 40 -4.37 3.49 -5.33
CA ALA A 40 -4.18 4.62 -6.23
C ALA A 40 -2.73 5.15 -6.20
N GLU A 41 -2.14 5.26 -5.01
CA GLU A 41 -0.73 5.66 -4.88
C GLU A 41 0.18 4.67 -5.62
N ILE A 42 0.01 3.37 -5.41
CA ILE A 42 0.89 2.35 -5.99
C ILE A 42 0.72 2.24 -7.50
N GLN A 43 -0.50 2.40 -8.01
CA GLN A 43 -0.76 2.51 -9.45
C GLN A 43 -0.07 3.72 -10.07
N SER A 44 0.09 4.81 -9.32
CA SER A 44 0.75 6.04 -9.79
C SER A 44 2.28 5.98 -9.79
N MET A 45 2.90 4.94 -9.20
CA MET A 45 4.36 4.76 -9.12
C MET A 45 5.01 4.37 -10.46
N LYS A 46 4.88 5.21 -11.48
CA LYS A 46 5.53 5.01 -12.80
C LYS A 46 7.06 4.98 -12.72
N GLY A 47 7.64 5.49 -11.63
CA GLY A 47 9.07 5.43 -11.38
C GLY A 47 9.63 4.01 -11.35
N LEU A 48 8.88 3.04 -10.80
CA LEU A 48 9.32 1.65 -10.71
C LEU A 48 9.45 1.00 -12.10
N GLU A 49 8.46 1.21 -12.96
CA GLU A 49 8.50 0.77 -14.36
C GLU A 49 9.65 1.42 -15.13
N ASN A 50 9.83 2.74 -15.00
CA ASN A 50 10.92 3.47 -15.64
C ASN A 50 12.29 2.97 -15.16
N CYS A 51 12.43 2.71 -13.85
CA CYS A 51 13.65 2.16 -13.27
C CYS A 51 13.93 0.76 -13.83
N ARG A 52 12.93 -0.13 -13.87
CA ARG A 52 13.04 -1.46 -14.48
C ARG A 52 13.52 -1.36 -15.94
N ASN A 53 12.87 -0.53 -16.74
CA ASN A 53 13.19 -0.38 -18.15
C ASN A 53 14.62 0.14 -18.36
N SER A 54 15.03 1.10 -17.52
CA SER A 54 16.40 1.61 -17.50
C SER A 54 17.40 0.50 -17.16
N MET A 55 17.21 -0.23 -16.06
CA MET A 55 18.09 -1.32 -15.63
C MET A 55 18.19 -2.42 -16.70
N ASN A 56 17.08 -2.84 -17.28
CA ASN A 56 17.05 -3.84 -18.35
C ASN A 56 17.76 -3.38 -19.64
N SER A 57 17.84 -2.07 -19.87
CA SER A 57 18.54 -1.50 -21.03
C SER A 57 20.05 -1.36 -20.84
N ARG A 58 20.53 -1.50 -19.60
CA ARG A 58 21.97 -1.44 -19.31
C ARG A 58 22.66 -2.66 -19.91
N LYS A 59 23.83 -2.43 -20.50
CA LYS A 59 24.68 -3.49 -21.06
C LYS A 59 25.51 -4.21 -20.01
N SER A 60 25.65 -3.61 -18.83
CA SER A 60 26.52 -4.09 -17.76
C SER A 60 25.89 -3.82 -16.40
N PRO A 61 26.07 -4.72 -15.42
CA PRO A 61 25.59 -4.54 -14.06
C PRO A 61 26.31 -3.38 -13.34
N PRO A 62 25.78 -2.91 -12.20
CA PRO A 62 26.40 -1.88 -11.37
C PRO A 62 27.85 -2.17 -10.95
N SER A 63 28.22 -3.45 -10.79
CA SER A 63 29.58 -3.89 -10.44
C SER A 63 30.64 -3.47 -11.48
N ASP A 64 30.27 -3.38 -12.76
CA ASP A 64 31.19 -2.95 -13.83
C ASP A 64 31.16 -1.43 -14.02
N LYS A 65 29.97 -0.84 -13.84
CA LYS A 65 29.73 0.60 -13.98
C LYS A 65 28.68 1.04 -12.97
N PRO A 66 29.05 1.90 -12.00
CA PRO A 66 28.11 2.45 -11.03
C PRO A 66 26.89 3.11 -11.68
N LEU A 67 25.78 3.12 -10.94
CA LEU A 67 24.56 3.81 -11.33
C LEU A 67 24.79 5.31 -11.39
N SER A 68 24.28 5.93 -12.45
CA SER A 68 24.29 7.37 -12.66
C SER A 68 22.88 7.95 -12.49
N PRO A 69 22.72 9.26 -12.24
CA PRO A 69 21.40 9.90 -12.15
C PRO A 69 20.50 9.71 -13.36
N SER A 70 21.08 9.45 -14.55
CA SER A 70 20.34 9.12 -15.78
C SER A 70 19.84 7.68 -15.83
N ASP A 71 20.44 6.77 -15.05
CA ASP A 71 20.02 5.36 -14.98
C ASP A 71 18.80 5.17 -14.06
N VAL A 72 18.44 6.15 -13.23
CA VAL A 72 17.39 6.06 -12.23
C VAL A 72 16.30 7.13 -12.44
N PRO A 73 15.03 6.80 -12.13
CA PRO A 73 13.93 7.74 -12.34
C PRO A 73 14.00 8.91 -11.34
N PRO A 74 13.26 10.01 -11.55
CA PRO A 74 13.13 11.06 -10.54
C PRO A 74 12.54 10.52 -9.23
N ALA A 75 13.07 10.93 -8.07
CA ALA A 75 12.60 10.44 -6.76
C ALA A 75 11.09 10.65 -6.52
N GLY A 76 10.53 11.77 -7.02
CA GLY A 76 9.09 12.07 -6.93
C GLY A 76 8.18 11.16 -7.76
N SER A 77 8.72 10.31 -8.63
CA SER A 77 7.94 9.36 -9.44
C SER A 77 7.59 8.06 -8.70
N ILE A 78 8.04 7.93 -7.44
CA ILE A 78 7.74 6.83 -6.52
C ILE A 78 7.09 7.44 -5.26
N PRO A 79 5.79 7.82 -5.34
CA PRO A 79 5.07 8.39 -4.20
C PRO A 79 4.89 7.36 -3.08
N THR A 80 5.14 7.76 -1.84
CA THR A 80 4.96 6.94 -0.61
C THR A 80 4.15 7.68 0.45
N THR A 81 3.48 8.77 0.06
CA THR A 81 2.84 9.72 0.97
C THR A 81 1.65 9.10 1.70
N ILE A 82 0.81 8.35 1.00
CA ILE A 82 -0.35 7.69 1.61
C ILE A 82 0.10 6.64 2.62
N TYR A 83 1.10 5.83 2.27
CA TYR A 83 1.67 4.87 3.22
C TYR A 83 2.26 5.56 4.45
N GLU A 84 3.17 6.51 4.26
CA GLU A 84 3.88 7.20 5.35
C GLU A 84 2.93 7.99 6.26
N SER A 85 1.93 8.66 5.70
CA SER A 85 0.96 9.45 6.49
C SER A 85 -0.08 8.58 7.23
N ASN A 86 -0.20 7.29 6.88
CA ASN A 86 -1.20 6.39 7.45
C ASN A 86 -0.62 5.14 8.10
N VAL A 87 0.68 5.10 8.43
CA VAL A 87 1.34 3.94 9.08
C VAL A 87 0.57 3.46 10.32
N GLY A 88 0.09 4.38 11.16
CA GLY A 88 -0.70 4.07 12.36
C GLY A 88 -2.10 3.51 12.08
N GLN A 89 -2.60 3.64 10.85
CA GLN A 89 -3.92 3.14 10.43
C GLN A 89 -3.84 1.87 9.58
N LEU A 90 -2.63 1.38 9.25
CA LEU A 90 -2.47 0.15 8.47
C LEU A 90 -3.11 -1.07 9.16
N GLY A 91 -3.22 -1.06 10.50
CA GLY A 91 -3.92 -2.09 11.27
C GLY A 91 -5.42 -2.21 10.96
N LEU A 92 -6.01 -1.26 10.21
CA LEU A 92 -7.38 -1.35 9.71
C LEU A 92 -7.52 -2.28 8.49
N LEU A 93 -6.40 -2.64 7.84
CA LEU A 93 -6.40 -3.56 6.71
C LEU A 93 -6.57 -5.01 7.17
N ARG A 94 -7.10 -5.85 6.28
CA ARG A 94 -7.11 -7.30 6.51
C ARG A 94 -5.67 -7.80 6.63
N ARG A 95 -5.42 -8.82 7.47
CA ARG A 95 -4.07 -9.32 7.74
C ARG A 95 -3.24 -9.60 6.47
N LYS A 96 -3.84 -10.24 5.46
CA LYS A 96 -3.18 -10.50 4.17
C LYS A 96 -2.78 -9.19 3.47
N ASP A 97 -3.72 -8.27 3.30
CA ASP A 97 -3.48 -6.98 2.66
C ASP A 97 -2.43 -6.16 3.43
N LEU A 98 -2.45 -6.20 4.77
CA LEU A 98 -1.47 -5.55 5.61
C LEU A 98 -0.05 -6.07 5.35
N THR A 99 0.13 -7.40 5.36
CA THR A 99 1.42 -8.03 5.07
C THR A 99 1.91 -7.63 3.68
N ASP A 100 1.04 -7.76 2.66
CA ASP A 100 1.38 -7.43 1.28
C ASP A 100 1.80 -5.96 1.12
N VAL A 101 1.08 -5.04 1.76
CA VAL A 101 1.37 -3.59 1.76
C VAL A 101 2.70 -3.30 2.47
N VAL A 102 2.89 -3.81 3.68
CA VAL A 102 4.11 -3.52 4.47
C VAL A 102 5.35 -4.06 3.78
N GLU A 103 5.31 -5.29 3.27
CA GLU A 103 6.44 -5.86 2.53
C GLU A 103 6.72 -5.06 1.26
N PHE A 104 5.69 -4.76 0.45
CA PHE A 104 5.87 -3.98 -0.76
C PHE A 104 6.48 -2.59 -0.47
N TYR A 105 5.94 -1.86 0.51
CA TYR A 105 6.46 -0.53 0.83
C TYR A 105 7.83 -0.55 1.50
N SER A 106 8.21 -1.63 2.19
CA SER A 106 9.56 -1.78 2.72
C SER A 106 10.60 -1.80 1.59
N ASP A 107 10.33 -2.53 0.52
CA ASP A 107 11.18 -2.55 -0.67
C ASP A 107 11.15 -1.20 -1.42
N VAL A 108 9.96 -0.62 -1.59
CA VAL A 108 9.81 0.69 -2.25
C VAL A 108 10.61 1.79 -1.52
N LEU A 109 10.54 1.84 -0.20
CA LEU A 109 11.24 2.85 0.60
C LEU A 109 12.75 2.67 0.49
N ARG A 110 13.25 1.43 0.57
CA ARG A 110 14.66 1.11 0.35
C ARG A 110 15.14 1.57 -1.02
N TYR A 111 14.42 1.25 -2.09
CA TYR A 111 14.82 1.62 -3.44
C TYR A 111 14.67 3.11 -3.73
N LYS A 112 13.65 3.75 -3.17
CA LYS A 112 13.50 5.20 -3.21
C LYS A 112 14.69 5.90 -2.55
N ALA A 113 15.21 5.37 -1.43
CA ALA A 113 16.40 5.91 -0.78
C ALA A 113 17.64 5.77 -1.68
N ILE A 114 17.89 4.59 -2.25
CA ILE A 114 19.01 4.35 -3.18
C ILE A 114 18.90 5.27 -4.40
N ILE A 115 17.73 5.37 -5.03
CA ILE A 115 17.49 6.24 -6.18
C ILE A 115 17.74 7.70 -5.82
N THR A 116 17.28 8.15 -4.65
CA THR A 116 17.48 9.53 -4.19
C THR A 116 18.95 9.84 -4.00
N ALA A 117 19.71 8.92 -3.40
CA ALA A 117 21.12 9.10 -3.17
C ALA A 117 21.94 9.07 -4.48
N VAL A 118 21.65 8.13 -5.40
CA VAL A 118 22.23 8.13 -6.76
C VAL A 118 22.00 9.46 -7.46
N ARG A 119 20.78 10.02 -7.39
CA ARG A 119 20.47 11.33 -8.00
C ARG A 119 21.15 12.50 -7.33
N SER A 120 21.43 12.39 -6.03
CA SER A 120 22.13 13.40 -5.25
C SER A 120 23.64 13.34 -5.43
N GLY A 121 24.14 12.33 -6.17
CA GLY A 121 25.57 12.11 -6.39
C GLY A 121 26.28 11.56 -5.15
N GLU A 122 25.53 10.96 -4.22
CA GLU A 122 26.10 10.29 -3.05
C GLU A 122 26.78 8.98 -3.48
N ASP A 123 27.83 8.61 -2.73
CA ASP A 123 28.49 7.33 -2.93
C ASP A 123 27.64 6.22 -2.28
N ILE A 124 27.09 5.35 -3.12
CA ILE A 124 26.23 4.25 -2.69
C ILE A 124 27.02 2.95 -2.73
N PRO A 125 26.98 2.13 -1.66
CA PRO A 125 27.63 0.83 -1.65
C PRO A 125 27.24 -0.02 -2.87
N GLU A 126 28.21 -0.66 -3.50
CA GLU A 126 27.97 -1.56 -4.65
C GLU A 126 26.87 -2.60 -4.39
N PRO A 127 26.78 -3.23 -3.20
CA PRO A 127 25.70 -4.19 -2.91
C PRO A 127 24.30 -3.57 -3.03
N ASP A 128 24.12 -2.31 -2.64
CA ASP A 128 22.83 -1.63 -2.69
C ASP A 128 22.44 -1.32 -4.14
N GLN A 129 23.42 -0.88 -4.94
CA GLN A 129 23.20 -0.65 -6.38
C GLN A 129 22.85 -1.95 -7.10
N LYS A 130 23.56 -3.04 -6.76
CA LYS A 130 23.32 -4.37 -7.32
C LYS A 130 21.95 -4.91 -6.92
N ASP A 131 21.56 -4.78 -5.66
CA ASP A 131 20.24 -5.20 -5.19
C ASP A 131 19.12 -4.45 -5.93
N LEU A 132 19.25 -3.14 -6.11
CA LEU A 132 18.29 -2.37 -6.92
C LEU A 132 18.23 -2.92 -8.35
N TYR A 133 19.38 -3.15 -8.99
CA TYR A 133 19.43 -3.66 -10.36
C TYR A 133 18.78 -5.05 -10.50
N ASP A 134 19.07 -5.97 -9.59
CA ASP A 134 18.59 -7.36 -9.64
C ASP A 134 17.10 -7.47 -9.28
N SER A 135 16.62 -6.65 -8.35
CA SER A 135 15.31 -6.82 -7.72
C SER A 135 14.24 -5.81 -8.17
N ILE A 136 14.60 -4.73 -8.88
CA ILE A 136 13.60 -3.76 -9.35
C ILE A 136 12.55 -4.39 -10.27
N SER A 137 12.94 -5.41 -11.05
CA SER A 137 12.03 -6.12 -11.94
C SER A 137 10.98 -6.91 -11.17
N SER A 138 11.39 -7.63 -10.12
CA SER A 138 10.44 -8.38 -9.28
C SER A 138 9.52 -7.44 -8.51
N LEU A 139 10.02 -6.30 -8.03
CA LEU A 139 9.20 -5.28 -7.38
C LEU A 139 8.16 -4.68 -8.33
N GLU A 140 8.53 -4.36 -9.57
CA GLU A 140 7.59 -3.88 -10.58
C GLU A 140 6.54 -4.94 -10.95
N HIS A 141 6.94 -6.20 -11.08
CA HIS A 141 5.97 -7.30 -11.27
C HIS A 141 5.03 -7.45 -10.07
N ARG A 142 5.54 -7.32 -8.84
CA ARG A 142 4.74 -7.33 -7.62
C ARG A 142 3.76 -6.15 -7.58
N ARG A 143 4.18 -4.96 -8.03
CA ARG A 143 3.29 -3.80 -8.19
C ARG A 143 2.13 -4.09 -9.14
N GLN A 144 2.41 -4.71 -10.28
CA GLN A 144 1.39 -5.07 -11.25
C GLN A 144 0.45 -6.16 -10.72
N SER A 145 1.00 -7.15 -10.03
CA SER A 145 0.26 -8.29 -9.47
C SER A 145 -0.62 -7.90 -8.27
N LEU A 146 -0.06 -7.17 -7.29
CA LEU A 146 -0.77 -6.76 -6.09
C LEU A 146 -1.81 -5.67 -6.34
N PHE A 147 -1.74 -4.93 -7.46
CA PHE A 147 -2.62 -3.77 -7.68
C PHE A 147 -3.32 -3.77 -9.05
N GLY A 148 -3.37 -4.94 -9.69
CA GLY A 148 -4.21 -5.24 -10.86
C GLY A 148 -5.72 -5.25 -10.53
N GLU A 149 -6.55 -5.65 -11.50
CA GLU A 149 -8.01 -5.72 -11.37
C GLU A 149 -8.44 -6.56 -10.14
N ASP A 150 -7.77 -7.70 -9.91
CA ASP A 150 -8.17 -8.71 -8.93
C ASP A 150 -7.87 -8.41 -7.45
N TRP A 151 -7.08 -7.38 -7.12
CA TRP A 151 -6.83 -7.02 -5.70
C TRP A 151 -8.07 -6.44 -5.00
N MET A 152 -9.11 -6.17 -5.80
CA MET A 152 -10.46 -5.84 -5.40
C MET A 152 -11.43 -6.65 -6.27
N PRO A 153 -11.81 -7.89 -5.91
CA PRO A 153 -13.16 -8.28 -6.25
C PRO A 153 -14.03 -7.20 -5.60
N ASP A 154 -14.77 -6.44 -6.42
CA ASP A 154 -15.88 -5.65 -5.92
C ASP A 154 -16.63 -6.59 -5.00
N THR A 155 -16.61 -6.26 -3.71
CA THR A 155 -17.27 -7.11 -2.74
C THR A 155 -18.73 -6.94 -3.08
N GLU A 156 -19.27 -7.90 -3.83
CA GLU A 156 -20.70 -8.13 -3.86
C GLU A 156 -21.13 -8.05 -2.41
N ALA A 157 -22.09 -7.16 -2.17
CA ALA A 157 -22.74 -7.08 -0.90
C ALA A 157 -23.27 -8.48 -0.60
N ASP A 158 -22.58 -9.23 0.27
CA ASP A 158 -23.15 -10.36 0.98
C ASP A 158 -24.22 -9.76 1.91
N GLY A 159 -25.35 -9.43 1.30
CA GLY A 159 -26.61 -9.17 1.96
C GLY A 159 -27.24 -10.51 2.22
N THR A 160 -26.72 -11.22 3.22
CA THR A 160 -27.45 -12.32 3.83
C THR A 160 -28.61 -11.73 4.63
N THR A 161 -29.84 -11.97 4.18
CA THR A 161 -30.95 -12.23 5.10
C THR A 161 -31.90 -13.22 4.44
N ASP A 162 -32.08 -14.33 5.14
CA ASP A 162 -33.05 -15.41 4.96
C ASP A 162 -34.43 -14.94 4.46
N ASP A 163 -35.04 -15.78 3.64
CA ASP A 163 -36.50 -16.01 3.61
C ASP A 163 -36.74 -17.52 3.83
#